data_AF-A0A944J5S4-F1
#
_entry.id   AF-A0A944J5S4-F1
#
_cell.length_a   1.000
_cell.length_b   1.000
_cell.length_c   1.000
_cell.angle_alpha   90.00
_cell.angle_beta   90.00
_cell.angle_gamma   90.00
#
_symmetry.space_group_name_H-M   'P 1'
#
loop_
_entity.id
_entity.type
_entity.pdbx_description
1 polymer ?
#
loop_
_entity_poly.entity_id
_entity_poly.type
_entity_poly.pdbx_seq_one_letter_code
_entity_poly.pdbx_strand_id
1 'polypeptide(L)'
;MNATSTGALLLCRADPETVRPLAHLLRERMLLTRAGAEWSVLVPEGKPWRVAGPSGGGDPEPVDRVLGGWATALAVGSSWPVLALWWDADRAGYTLAAGFRRPVGYVWLTDGTPVGEDEAMRTFAARLGLDPVLDLQELEELTRPDPESDAEARLRGLLAVLTRTGLTLPTGLGPGQSADRLRSVAGVQRGAERIEWAGWRDAVRVELDAVEASSLGPWVRGPRARAIAAAQLAAGLPLLLWGARRRSGGWVAAGAVLLAQGALGLAYHRARAGAERP
;
A
#
# COMPACT_ATOMS: atom_id res chain seq x y z
N MET A 1 -13.76 -26.89 -16.95
CA MET A 1 -13.56 -25.45 -16.71
C MET A 1 -13.42 -25.23 -15.22
N ASN A 2 -12.20 -25.26 -14.69
CA ASN A 2 -11.94 -24.77 -13.33
C ASN A 2 -11.82 -23.25 -13.43
N ALA A 3 -12.67 -22.51 -12.74
CA ALA A 3 -12.50 -21.08 -12.60
C ALA A 3 -11.17 -20.85 -11.86
N THR A 4 -10.15 -20.38 -12.57
CA THR A 4 -8.84 -20.08 -12.01
C THR A 4 -9.01 -19.05 -10.90
N SER A 5 -8.58 -19.42 -9.70
CA SER A 5 -8.87 -18.67 -8.49
C SER A 5 -7.91 -17.51 -8.34
N THR A 6 -8.40 -16.27 -8.48
CA THR A 6 -7.56 -15.07 -8.31
C THR A 6 -6.91 -15.03 -6.93
N GLY A 7 -5.59 -14.82 -6.90
CA GLY A 7 -4.80 -14.75 -5.68
C GLY A 7 -3.56 -13.88 -5.86
N ALA A 8 -3.02 -13.43 -4.74
CA ALA A 8 -1.82 -12.60 -4.72
C ALA A 8 -1.11 -12.69 -3.37
N LEU A 9 0.21 -12.50 -3.39
CA LEU A 9 1.10 -12.51 -2.23
C LEU A 9 2.16 -11.42 -2.41
N LEU A 10 2.55 -10.75 -1.33
CA LEU A 10 3.73 -9.88 -1.29
C LEU A 10 4.79 -10.56 -0.43
N LEU A 11 5.92 -10.91 -1.02
CA LEU A 11 7.07 -11.49 -0.34
C LEU A 11 8.10 -10.39 -0.05
N CYS A 12 8.39 -10.19 1.22
CA CYS A 12 9.31 -9.17 1.71
C CYS A 12 10.58 -9.87 2.21
N ARG A 13 11.76 -9.48 1.70
CA ARG A 13 13.04 -10.02 2.18
C ARG A 13 13.47 -9.34 3.48
N ALA A 14 12.62 -9.44 4.49
CA ALA A 14 12.83 -8.96 5.84
C ALA A 14 11.95 -9.76 6.81
N ASP A 15 12.29 -9.75 8.10
CA ASP A 15 11.48 -10.36 9.15
C ASP A 15 10.16 -9.60 9.38
N PRO A 16 9.15 -10.24 10.02
CA PRO A 16 7.83 -9.62 10.18
C PRO A 16 7.86 -8.30 10.96
N GLU A 17 8.73 -8.16 11.97
CA GLU A 17 8.80 -6.95 12.80
C GLU A 17 9.32 -5.76 11.99
N THR A 18 10.25 -6.00 11.07
CA THR A 18 10.77 -4.99 10.14
C THR A 18 9.73 -4.61 9.07
N VAL A 19 8.89 -5.55 8.62
CA VAL A 19 7.88 -5.32 7.56
C VAL A 19 6.64 -4.58 8.10
N ARG A 20 6.23 -4.88 9.33
CA ARG A 20 4.99 -4.38 9.95
C ARG A 20 4.77 -2.87 9.80
N PRO A 21 5.73 -1.98 10.15
CA PRO A 21 5.50 -0.53 10.10
C PRO A 21 5.20 -0.02 8.68
N LEU A 22 5.89 -0.55 7.67
CA LEU A 22 5.65 -0.18 6.28
C LEU A 22 4.36 -0.78 5.72
N ALA A 23 3.99 -1.99 6.16
CA ALA A 23 2.73 -2.62 5.77
C ALA A 23 1.51 -1.79 6.21
N HIS A 24 1.54 -1.16 7.39
CA HIS A 24 0.47 -0.26 7.83
C HIS A 24 0.27 0.95 6.91
N LEU A 25 1.32 1.41 6.20
CA LEU A 25 1.24 2.53 5.28
C LEU A 25 0.50 2.18 3.97
N LEU A 26 0.37 0.89 3.64
CA LEU A 26 -0.41 0.46 2.48
C LEU A 26 -1.91 0.70 2.63
N ARG A 27 -2.38 1.00 3.87
CA ARG A 27 -3.79 1.28 4.19
C ARG A 27 -4.76 0.18 3.76
N GLU A 28 -4.29 -1.05 3.68
CA GLU A 28 -5.08 -2.23 3.35
C GLU A 28 -4.98 -3.25 4.48
N ARG A 29 -6.05 -4.02 4.69
CA ARG A 29 -6.03 -5.11 5.68
C ARG A 29 -5.25 -6.28 5.12
N MET A 30 -4.21 -6.69 5.83
CA MET A 30 -3.34 -7.78 5.41
C MET A 30 -3.01 -8.71 6.58
N LEU A 31 -2.77 -9.97 6.27
CA LEU A 31 -2.16 -10.91 7.21
C LEU A 31 -0.66 -10.97 6.94
N LEU A 32 0.15 -10.71 7.95
CA LEU A 32 1.59 -10.82 7.93
C LEU A 32 2.00 -12.13 8.61
N THR A 33 2.81 -12.93 7.94
CA THR A 33 3.40 -14.13 8.53
C THR A 33 4.81 -14.36 8.02
N ARG A 34 5.57 -15.20 8.72
CA ARG A 34 6.93 -15.56 8.35
C ARG A 34 6.93 -16.51 7.15
N ALA A 35 7.87 -16.29 6.23
CA ALA A 35 8.06 -17.07 5.00
C ALA A 35 9.52 -17.52 4.83
N GLY A 36 10.21 -17.86 5.92
CA GLY A 36 11.64 -18.16 5.96
C GLY A 36 12.32 -17.41 7.10
N ALA A 37 13.64 -17.56 7.25
CA ALA A 37 14.39 -16.79 8.25
C ALA A 37 14.43 -15.30 7.89
N GLU A 38 14.74 -15.02 6.63
CA GLU A 38 14.95 -13.67 6.08
C GLU A 38 13.76 -13.14 5.28
N TRP A 39 12.63 -13.85 5.34
CA TRP A 39 11.47 -13.58 4.49
C TRP A 39 10.18 -13.55 5.29
N SER A 40 9.30 -12.65 4.88
CA SER A 40 7.93 -12.54 5.34
C SER A 40 6.98 -12.49 4.16
N VAL A 41 5.73 -12.87 4.40
CA VAL A 41 4.66 -12.80 3.40
C VAL A 41 3.49 -11.99 3.96
N LEU A 42 3.03 -11.04 3.15
CA LEU A 42 1.79 -10.30 3.35
C LEU A 42 0.71 -10.87 2.43
N VAL A 43 -0.45 -11.19 3.02
CA VAL A 43 -1.62 -11.73 2.33
C VAL A 43 -2.76 -10.72 2.39
N PRO A 44 -3.19 -10.14 1.25
CA PRO A 44 -4.27 -9.16 1.22
C PRO A 44 -5.62 -9.77 1.60
N GLU A 45 -6.37 -9.11 2.48
CA GLU A 45 -7.71 -9.59 2.89
C GLU A 45 -8.84 -9.03 2.02
N GLY A 46 -8.72 -7.76 1.61
CA GLY A 46 -9.81 -6.99 0.98
C GLY A 46 -10.06 -7.26 -0.50
N LYS A 47 -9.21 -8.06 -1.17
CA LYS A 47 -9.24 -8.30 -2.63
C LYS A 47 -9.52 -7.01 -3.42
N PRO A 48 -8.71 -5.94 -3.25
CA PRO A 48 -9.00 -4.62 -3.80
C PRO A 48 -9.17 -4.60 -5.32
N TRP A 49 -8.55 -5.54 -6.04
CA TRP A 49 -8.75 -5.76 -7.48
C TRP A 49 -10.17 -6.23 -7.86
N ARG A 50 -11.08 -6.46 -6.89
CA ARG A 50 -12.50 -6.74 -7.14
C ARG A 50 -13.39 -5.51 -6.98
N VAL A 51 -12.89 -4.43 -6.40
CA VAL A 51 -13.66 -3.21 -6.16
C VAL A 51 -13.31 -2.23 -7.26
N ALA A 52 -14.33 -1.68 -7.94
CA ALA A 52 -14.13 -0.57 -8.87
C ALA A 52 -13.41 0.57 -8.14
N GLY A 53 -12.40 1.19 -8.78
CA GLY A 53 -11.60 2.25 -8.16
C GLY A 53 -12.44 3.39 -7.55
N PRO A 54 -11.84 4.28 -6.75
CA PRO A 54 -12.55 5.31 -5.95
C PRO A 54 -13.45 6.26 -6.78
N SER A 55 -13.34 6.24 -8.10
CA SER A 55 -14.20 6.95 -9.05
C SER A 55 -15.56 6.28 -9.34
N GLY A 56 -15.88 5.14 -8.71
CA GLY A 56 -17.26 4.63 -8.61
C GLY A 56 -17.93 4.16 -9.91
N GLY A 57 -17.18 4.01 -11.01
CA GLY A 57 -17.75 3.58 -12.30
C GLY A 57 -16.73 3.00 -13.30
N GLY A 58 -15.54 2.61 -12.84
CA GLY A 58 -14.50 2.03 -13.69
C GLY A 58 -14.40 0.51 -13.55
N ASP A 59 -13.79 -0.13 -14.55
CA ASP A 59 -13.44 -1.55 -14.49
C ASP A 59 -12.56 -1.86 -13.26
N PRO A 60 -12.67 -3.08 -12.70
CA PRO A 60 -11.80 -3.53 -11.61
C PRO A 60 -10.33 -3.37 -11.99
N GLU A 61 -9.53 -2.84 -11.07
CA GLU A 61 -8.10 -2.65 -11.33
C GLU A 61 -7.39 -4.02 -11.43
N PRO A 62 -6.57 -4.26 -12.47
CA PRO A 62 -5.83 -5.51 -12.62
C PRO A 62 -4.96 -5.84 -11.40
N VAL A 63 -4.93 -7.13 -11.02
CA VAL A 63 -4.22 -7.61 -9.82
C VAL A 63 -2.75 -7.23 -9.86
N ASP A 64 -2.11 -7.36 -11.02
CA ASP A 64 -0.71 -7.03 -11.27
C ASP A 64 -0.39 -5.56 -10.97
N ARG A 65 -1.27 -4.64 -11.36
CA ARG A 65 -1.12 -3.22 -11.12
C ARG A 65 -1.22 -2.87 -9.63
N VAL A 66 -2.23 -3.40 -8.94
CA VAL A 66 -2.42 -3.17 -7.50
C VAL A 66 -1.21 -3.68 -6.71
N LEU A 67 -0.82 -4.93 -6.95
CA LEU A 67 0.29 -5.56 -6.23
C LEU A 67 1.64 -4.94 -6.57
N GLY A 68 1.87 -4.58 -7.84
CA GLY A 68 3.06 -3.86 -8.26
C GLY A 68 3.19 -2.49 -7.59
N GLY A 69 2.07 -1.78 -7.42
CA GLY A 69 2.00 -0.52 -6.68
C GLY A 69 2.40 -0.69 -5.21
N TRP A 70 1.84 -1.70 -4.52
CA TRP A 70 2.19 -2.00 -3.13
C TRP A 70 3.64 -2.47 -2.96
N ALA A 71 4.13 -3.34 -3.85
CA ALA A 71 5.53 -3.78 -3.81
C ALA A 71 6.47 -2.58 -3.96
N THR A 72 6.16 -1.66 -4.87
CA THR A 72 6.92 -0.41 -5.05
C THR A 72 6.86 0.47 -3.80
N ALA A 73 5.66 0.66 -3.21
CA ALA A 73 5.50 1.47 -2.01
C ALA A 73 6.31 0.92 -0.82
N LEU A 74 6.29 -0.40 -0.60
CA LEU A 74 7.10 -1.05 0.43
C LEU A 74 8.60 -0.94 0.12
N ALA A 75 9.00 -1.16 -1.14
CA ALA A 75 10.40 -1.15 -1.56
C ALA A 75 11.03 0.24 -1.46
N VAL A 76 10.29 1.31 -1.76
CA VAL A 76 10.77 2.70 -1.65
C VAL A 76 11.07 3.09 -0.20
N GLY A 77 10.27 2.57 0.75
CA GLY A 77 10.46 2.81 2.18
C GLY A 77 11.49 1.90 2.85
N SER A 78 12.17 1.02 2.10
CA SER A 78 13.06 -0.01 2.65
C SER A 78 14.35 -0.19 1.86
N SER A 79 15.31 -0.91 2.46
CA SER A 79 16.55 -1.35 1.81
C SER A 79 16.46 -2.75 1.21
N TRP A 80 15.35 -3.46 1.44
CA TRP A 80 15.14 -4.85 1.04
C TRP A 80 14.18 -4.97 -0.16
N PRO A 81 14.36 -5.99 -1.01
CA PRO A 81 13.49 -6.21 -2.15
C PRO A 81 12.09 -6.72 -1.73
N VAL A 82 11.07 -6.33 -2.49
CA VAL A 82 9.69 -6.83 -2.37
C VAL A 82 9.26 -7.48 -3.67
N LEU A 83 8.81 -8.72 -3.58
CA LEU A 83 8.30 -9.50 -4.70
C LEU A 83 6.78 -9.65 -4.59
N ALA A 84 6.06 -8.99 -5.49
CA ALA A 84 4.64 -9.25 -5.72
C ALA A 84 4.48 -10.49 -6.59
N LEU A 85 3.77 -11.51 -6.11
CA LEU A 85 3.26 -12.63 -6.90
C LEU A 85 1.76 -12.49 -7.07
N TRP A 86 1.25 -12.80 -8.26
CA TRP A 86 -0.17 -12.70 -8.56
C TRP A 86 -0.59 -13.69 -9.64
N TRP A 87 -1.86 -14.06 -9.62
CA TRP A 87 -2.50 -14.89 -10.63
C TRP A 87 -3.99 -14.59 -10.70
N ASP A 88 -4.55 -14.67 -11.90
CA ASP A 88 -5.96 -14.49 -12.19
C ASP A 88 -6.47 -15.57 -13.16
N ALA A 89 -7.59 -15.32 -13.84
CA ALA A 89 -8.18 -16.28 -14.76
C ALA A 89 -7.35 -16.51 -16.02
N ASP A 90 -6.61 -15.48 -16.44
CA ASP A 90 -6.00 -15.38 -17.77
C ASP A 90 -4.47 -15.36 -17.72
N ARG A 91 -3.89 -14.94 -16.59
CA ARG A 91 -2.46 -14.70 -16.45
C ARG A 91 -1.96 -14.97 -15.03
N ALA A 92 -0.67 -15.23 -14.93
CA ALA A 92 0.06 -15.25 -13.68
C ALA A 92 1.43 -14.59 -13.85
N GLY A 93 1.98 -14.04 -12.79
CA GLY A 93 3.25 -13.36 -12.90
C GLY A 93 3.79 -12.82 -11.59
N TYR A 94 4.87 -12.08 -11.71
CA TYR A 94 5.49 -11.40 -10.59
C TYR A 94 6.01 -10.02 -10.96
N THR A 95 6.19 -9.19 -9.94
CA THR A 95 6.88 -7.91 -10.02
C THR A 95 7.82 -7.76 -8.82
N LEU A 96 9.11 -7.57 -9.08
CA LEU A 96 10.14 -7.29 -8.10
C LEU A 96 10.44 -5.79 -8.05
N ALA A 97 10.20 -5.19 -6.89
CA ALA A 97 10.58 -3.81 -6.57
C ALA A 97 11.75 -3.80 -5.57
N ALA A 98 12.67 -2.85 -5.72
CA ALA A 98 13.83 -2.70 -4.84
C ALA A 98 14.28 -1.22 -4.78
N GLY A 99 13.95 -0.52 -3.70
CA GLY A 99 14.22 0.92 -3.58
C GLY A 99 13.62 1.74 -4.71
N PHE A 100 14.41 2.67 -5.25
CA PHE A 100 14.04 3.55 -6.36
C PHE A 100 14.34 2.96 -7.76
N ARG A 101 14.72 1.68 -7.85
CA ARG A 101 15.01 1.04 -9.14
C ARG A 101 13.70 0.76 -9.88
N ARG A 102 13.72 0.85 -11.22
CA ARG A 102 12.59 0.44 -12.06
C ARG A 102 12.19 -1.01 -11.71
N PRO A 103 10.93 -1.28 -11.32
CA PRO A 103 10.47 -2.64 -11.06
C PRO A 103 10.70 -3.54 -12.26
N VAL A 104 11.01 -4.81 -12.00
CA VAL A 104 11.19 -5.84 -13.04
C VAL A 104 10.16 -6.93 -12.80
N GLY A 105 9.50 -7.40 -13.85
CA GLY A 105 8.46 -8.41 -13.73
C GLY A 105 8.41 -9.32 -14.94
N TYR A 106 7.76 -10.45 -14.76
CA TYR A 106 7.52 -11.42 -15.82
C TYR A 106 6.10 -11.97 -15.71
N VAL A 107 5.50 -12.28 -16.85
CA VAL A 107 4.10 -12.70 -16.96
C VAL A 107 4.01 -13.91 -17.88
N TRP A 108 3.21 -14.88 -17.47
CA TRP A 108 2.76 -16.01 -18.26
C TRP A 108 1.25 -15.91 -18.47
N LEU A 109 0.77 -16.30 -19.66
CA LEU A 109 -0.65 -16.59 -19.86
C LEU A 109 -1.03 -17.85 -19.10
N THR A 110 -2.33 -18.11 -18.90
CA THR A 110 -2.84 -19.27 -18.17
C THR A 110 -2.26 -20.60 -18.65
N ASP A 111 -2.02 -20.75 -19.96
CA ASP A 111 -1.41 -21.95 -20.56
C ASP A 111 0.12 -22.05 -20.35
N GLY A 112 0.73 -21.10 -19.64
CA GLY A 112 2.16 -21.03 -19.40
C GLY A 112 2.95 -20.33 -20.50
N THR A 113 2.29 -19.79 -21.52
CA THR A 113 2.96 -19.05 -22.59
C THR A 113 3.66 -17.81 -22.02
N PRO A 114 4.97 -17.65 -22.24
CA PRO A 114 5.74 -16.49 -21.79
C PRO A 114 5.31 -15.21 -22.54
N VAL A 115 5.09 -14.12 -21.80
CA VAL A 115 4.75 -12.80 -22.36
C VAL A 115 5.76 -11.71 -21.94
N GLY A 116 6.74 -12.06 -21.08
CA GLY A 116 7.78 -11.14 -20.62
C GLY A 116 9.06 -11.16 -21.46
N GLU A 117 9.90 -10.14 -21.28
CA GLU A 117 11.23 -10.08 -21.88
C GLU A 117 12.22 -10.95 -21.09
N ASP A 118 13.03 -11.77 -21.76
CA ASP A 118 14.01 -12.66 -21.10
C ASP A 118 15.05 -11.91 -20.24
N GLU A 119 15.38 -10.66 -20.61
CA GLU A 119 16.27 -9.79 -19.82
C GLU A 119 15.74 -9.50 -18.41
N ALA A 120 14.43 -9.66 -18.20
CA ALA A 120 13.82 -9.54 -16.88
C ALA A 120 14.34 -10.61 -15.91
N MET A 121 14.61 -11.85 -16.37
CA MET A 121 15.12 -12.93 -15.51
C MET A 121 16.53 -12.65 -15.01
N ARG A 122 17.42 -12.15 -15.88
CA ARG A 122 18.79 -11.77 -15.49
C ARG A 122 18.78 -10.64 -14.46
N THR A 123 17.96 -9.61 -14.71
CA THR A 123 17.83 -8.48 -13.79
C THR A 123 17.22 -8.90 -12.45
N PHE A 124 16.24 -9.81 -12.48
CA PHE A 124 15.62 -10.39 -11.30
C PHE A 124 16.63 -11.16 -10.45
N ALA A 125 17.38 -12.08 -11.08
CA ALA A 125 18.41 -12.88 -10.42
C ALA A 125 19.48 -12.01 -9.75
N ALA A 126 20.01 -11.03 -10.49
CA ALA A 126 21.03 -10.12 -9.98
C ALA A 126 20.56 -9.32 -8.77
N ARG A 127 19.29 -8.88 -8.74
CA ARG A 127 18.73 -8.08 -7.64
C ARG A 127 18.44 -8.91 -6.38
N LEU A 128 18.19 -10.20 -6.53
CA LEU A 128 18.01 -11.12 -5.41
C LEU A 128 19.31 -11.78 -4.96
N GLY A 129 20.42 -11.56 -5.67
CA GLY A 129 21.69 -12.20 -5.37
C GLY A 129 21.64 -13.71 -5.58
N LEU A 130 20.87 -14.16 -6.57
CA LEU A 130 20.87 -15.54 -7.04
C LEU A 130 22.17 -15.85 -7.79
N ASP A 131 22.54 -17.13 -7.85
CA ASP A 131 23.71 -17.57 -8.59
C ASP A 131 23.56 -17.22 -10.08
N PRO A 132 24.53 -16.50 -10.68
CA PRO A 132 24.41 -16.00 -12.05
C PRO A 132 24.54 -17.10 -13.11
N VAL A 133 24.80 -18.36 -12.72
CA VAL A 133 24.96 -19.48 -13.64
C VAL A 133 23.84 -20.49 -13.40
N LEU A 134 23.81 -21.14 -12.24
CA LEU A 134 22.89 -22.25 -11.96
C LEU A 134 21.46 -21.75 -11.74
N ASP A 135 21.27 -20.79 -10.84
CA ASP A 135 19.94 -20.27 -10.54
C ASP A 135 19.38 -19.48 -11.73
N LEU A 136 20.24 -18.73 -12.43
CA LEU A 136 19.82 -18.02 -13.64
C LEU A 136 19.39 -18.99 -14.74
N GLN A 137 20.12 -20.10 -14.93
CA GLN A 137 19.74 -21.11 -15.92
C GLN A 137 18.36 -21.70 -15.59
N GLU A 138 18.10 -22.06 -14.33
CA GLU A 138 16.78 -22.55 -13.89
C GLU A 138 15.67 -21.52 -14.15
N LEU A 139 15.95 -20.22 -13.96
CA LEU A 139 14.99 -19.15 -14.27
C LEU A 139 14.74 -18.96 -15.78
N GLU A 140 15.79 -19.04 -16.61
CA GLU A 140 15.67 -18.95 -18.07
C GLU A 140 14.90 -20.14 -18.65
N GLU A 141 14.94 -21.34 -18.03
CA GLU A 141 14.07 -22.46 -18.43
C GLU A 141 12.57 -22.16 -18.23
N LEU A 142 12.21 -21.31 -17.26
CA LEU A 142 10.82 -20.90 -17.04
C LEU A 142 10.27 -20.00 -18.14
N THR A 143 11.13 -19.39 -18.97
CA THR A 143 10.71 -18.55 -20.10
C THR A 143 10.62 -19.32 -21.41
N ARG A 144 11.04 -20.60 -21.44
CA ARG A 144 10.93 -21.42 -22.65
C ARG A 144 9.52 -21.97 -22.84
N PRO A 145 9.02 -22.07 -24.08
CA PRO A 145 7.76 -22.75 -24.36
C PRO A 145 7.79 -24.20 -23.86
N ASP A 146 6.82 -24.57 -23.04
CA ASP A 146 6.58 -25.95 -22.57
C ASP A 146 5.06 -26.14 -22.43
N PRO A 147 4.44 -27.01 -23.26
CA PRO A 147 2.99 -27.20 -23.25
C PRO A 147 2.47 -27.91 -22.00
N GLU A 148 3.33 -28.56 -21.21
CA GLU A 148 2.93 -29.28 -20.00
C GLU A 148 2.93 -28.38 -18.75
N SER A 149 3.53 -27.19 -18.84
CA SER A 149 3.72 -26.27 -17.71
C SER A 149 2.85 -25.03 -17.83
N ASP A 150 1.70 -25.06 -17.18
CA ASP A 150 0.80 -23.90 -17.06
C ASP A 150 1.38 -22.76 -16.19
N ALA A 151 0.70 -21.60 -16.16
CA ALA A 151 1.18 -20.43 -15.42
C ALA A 151 1.41 -20.71 -13.92
N GLU A 152 0.60 -21.60 -13.35
CA GLU A 152 0.67 -22.00 -11.95
C GLU A 152 1.94 -22.83 -11.67
N ALA A 153 2.26 -23.76 -12.56
CA ALA A 153 3.49 -24.53 -12.55
C ALA A 153 4.72 -23.62 -12.70
N ARG A 154 4.67 -22.61 -13.57
CA ARG A 154 5.76 -21.62 -13.72
C ARG A 154 6.02 -20.82 -12.45
N LEU A 155 4.98 -20.32 -11.80
CA LEU A 155 5.13 -19.63 -10.51
C LEU A 155 5.66 -20.56 -9.40
N ARG A 156 5.30 -21.85 -9.42
CA ARG A 156 5.90 -22.82 -8.49
C ARG A 156 7.38 -23.06 -8.77
N GLY A 157 7.76 -23.15 -10.03
CA GLY A 157 9.16 -23.23 -10.45
C GLY A 157 9.96 -22.02 -9.97
N LEU A 158 9.42 -20.81 -10.15
CA LEU A 158 10.02 -19.58 -9.62
C LEU A 158 10.21 -19.65 -8.10
N LEU A 159 9.18 -20.05 -7.35
CA LEU A 159 9.26 -20.21 -5.90
C LEU A 159 10.27 -21.26 -5.47
N ALA A 160 10.43 -22.34 -6.24
CA ALA A 160 11.43 -23.38 -5.99
C ALA A 160 12.85 -22.82 -6.10
N VAL A 161 13.15 -22.02 -7.12
CA VAL A 161 14.46 -21.31 -7.23
C VAL A 161 14.66 -20.37 -6.04
N LEU A 162 13.62 -19.63 -5.63
CA LEU A 162 13.71 -18.69 -4.52
C LEU A 162 13.99 -19.36 -3.17
N THR A 163 13.78 -20.66 -3.02
CA THR A 163 14.19 -21.38 -1.79
C THR A 163 15.70 -21.28 -1.53
N ARG A 164 16.52 -21.09 -2.58
CA ARG A 164 17.97 -20.83 -2.46
C ARG A 164 18.29 -19.54 -1.70
N THR A 165 17.35 -18.59 -1.66
CA THR A 165 17.46 -17.34 -0.89
C THR A 165 16.93 -17.45 0.54
N GLY A 166 16.57 -18.66 0.99
CA GLY A 166 15.97 -18.91 2.30
C GLY A 166 14.46 -18.65 2.35
N LEU A 167 13.80 -18.44 1.19
CA LEU A 167 12.35 -18.36 1.12
C LEU A 167 11.75 -19.74 1.42
N THR A 168 10.80 -19.80 2.35
CA THR A 168 10.06 -21.00 2.70
C THR A 168 8.62 -20.61 3.01
N LEU A 169 7.75 -20.75 2.01
CA LEU A 169 6.35 -20.39 2.17
C LEU A 169 5.59 -21.39 3.06
N PRO A 170 4.73 -20.92 3.98
CA PRO A 170 3.84 -21.79 4.73
C PRO A 170 2.96 -22.63 3.80
N THR A 171 2.72 -23.89 4.17
CA THR A 171 1.93 -24.81 3.35
C THR A 171 0.53 -24.24 3.09
N GLY A 172 0.15 -24.17 1.82
CA GLY A 172 -1.13 -23.60 1.37
C GLY A 172 -1.08 -22.11 1.02
N LEU A 173 0.03 -21.41 1.26
CA LEU A 173 0.29 -20.06 0.74
C LEU A 173 1.11 -20.14 -0.55
N GLY A 174 0.46 -20.51 -1.66
CA GLY A 174 1.15 -20.66 -2.93
C GLY A 174 0.27 -20.39 -4.15
N PRO A 175 0.88 -20.45 -5.35
CA PRO A 175 0.20 -20.21 -6.62
C PRO A 175 -1.00 -21.14 -6.81
N GLY A 176 -2.05 -20.62 -7.46
CA GLY A 176 -3.29 -21.34 -7.74
C GLY A 176 -4.37 -21.25 -6.65
N GLN A 177 -4.01 -20.78 -5.47
CA GLN A 177 -4.96 -20.66 -4.37
C GLN A 177 -5.81 -19.38 -4.51
N SER A 178 -7.10 -19.47 -4.15
CA SER A 178 -7.94 -18.28 -4.09
C SER A 178 -7.49 -17.36 -2.96
N ALA A 179 -7.72 -16.05 -3.11
CA ALA A 179 -7.45 -15.09 -2.05
C ALA A 179 -8.17 -15.44 -0.72
N ASP A 180 -9.36 -16.07 -0.76
CA ASP A 180 -10.02 -16.55 0.46
C ASP A 180 -9.25 -17.70 1.12
N ARG A 181 -8.74 -18.64 0.33
CA ARG A 181 -7.95 -19.76 0.83
C ARG A 181 -6.60 -19.30 1.37
N LEU A 182 -5.92 -18.39 0.65
CA LEU A 182 -4.70 -17.75 1.13
C LEU A 182 -4.93 -17.07 2.48
N ARG A 183 -5.98 -16.25 2.61
CA ARG A 183 -6.34 -15.61 3.87
C ARG A 183 -6.61 -16.62 4.98
N SER A 184 -7.41 -17.66 4.70
CA SER A 184 -7.75 -18.69 5.68
C SER A 184 -6.52 -19.44 6.16
N VAL A 185 -5.59 -19.78 5.25
CA VAL A 185 -4.34 -20.47 5.59
C VAL A 185 -3.41 -19.55 6.37
N ALA A 186 -3.30 -18.28 5.97
CA ALA A 186 -2.46 -17.30 6.67
C ALA A 186 -2.96 -17.06 8.11
N GLY A 187 -4.28 -16.96 8.31
CA GLY A 187 -4.88 -16.66 9.62
C GLY A 187 -4.70 -17.75 10.68
N VAL A 188 -4.36 -18.98 10.27
CA VAL A 188 -4.06 -20.09 11.20
C VAL A 188 -2.57 -20.34 11.40
N GLN A 189 -1.70 -19.57 10.74
CA GLN A 189 -0.24 -19.72 10.94
C GLN A 189 0.17 -19.24 12.32
N ARG A 190 1.15 -19.94 12.92
CA ARG A 190 1.73 -19.49 14.19
C ARG A 190 2.49 -18.19 13.97
N GLY A 191 2.16 -17.17 14.78
CA GLY A 191 2.74 -15.84 14.64
C GLY A 191 2.17 -15.05 13.45
N ALA A 192 1.02 -15.47 12.90
CA ALA A 192 0.27 -14.62 11.98
C ALA A 192 -0.22 -13.38 12.71
N GLU A 193 0.05 -12.23 12.14
CA GLU A 193 -0.40 -10.95 12.64
C GLU A 193 -1.35 -10.31 11.63
N ARG A 194 -2.41 -9.70 12.15
CA ARG A 194 -3.31 -8.91 11.33
C ARG A 194 -2.85 -7.47 11.32
N ILE A 195 -2.42 -7.01 10.15
CA ILE A 195 -2.12 -5.60 9.88
C ILE A 195 -3.47 -4.92 9.60
N GLU A 196 -4.06 -4.39 10.66
CA GLU A 196 -5.22 -3.52 10.56
C GLU A 196 -4.77 -2.06 10.45
N TRP A 197 -5.47 -1.32 9.60
CA TRP A 197 -5.41 0.14 9.66
C TRP A 197 -6.23 0.59 10.87
N ALA A 198 -5.56 1.01 11.93
CA ALA A 198 -6.16 1.88 12.93
C ALA A 198 -6.61 3.14 12.16
N GLY A 199 -7.89 3.47 12.24
CA GLY A 199 -8.56 4.40 11.34
C GLY A 199 -7.81 5.73 11.15
N TRP A 200 -8.23 6.53 10.17
CA TRP A 200 -7.66 7.86 9.88
C TRP A 200 -7.55 8.74 11.14
N ARG A 201 -8.44 8.48 12.10
CA ARG A 201 -8.47 9.08 13.43
C ARG A 201 -7.26 8.76 14.31
N ASP A 202 -6.70 7.56 14.25
CA ASP A 202 -5.53 7.15 15.04
C ASP A 202 -4.23 7.59 14.38
N ALA A 203 -4.13 7.53 13.05
CA ALA A 203 -3.00 8.10 12.32
C ALA A 203 -2.91 9.64 12.48
N VAL A 204 -4.05 10.34 12.41
CA VAL A 204 -4.10 11.77 12.71
C VAL A 204 -3.81 12.02 14.18
N ARG A 205 -4.25 11.17 15.12
CA ARG A 205 -3.93 11.37 16.54
C ARG A 205 -2.46 11.21 16.84
N VAL A 206 -1.80 10.20 16.27
CA VAL A 206 -0.36 9.97 16.47
C VAL A 206 0.49 11.05 15.80
N GLU A 207 0.16 11.48 14.58
CA GLU A 207 0.87 12.61 13.96
C GLU A 207 0.58 13.93 14.68
N LEU A 208 -0.64 14.15 15.15
CA LEU A 208 -1.02 15.37 15.84
C LEU A 208 -0.44 15.43 17.26
N ASP A 209 -0.28 14.29 17.95
CA ASP A 209 0.42 14.16 19.23
C ASP A 209 1.93 14.34 19.05
N ALA A 210 2.51 13.87 17.92
CA ALA A 210 3.91 14.09 17.56
C ALA A 210 4.19 15.55 17.17
N VAL A 211 3.27 16.20 16.45
CA VAL A 211 3.33 17.65 16.16
C VAL A 211 3.07 18.48 17.42
N GLU A 212 2.23 18.00 18.34
CA GLU A 212 1.96 18.62 19.64
C GLU A 212 3.16 18.54 20.60
N ALA A 213 3.94 17.47 20.53
CA ALA A 213 5.21 17.32 21.25
C ALA A 213 6.39 18.11 20.61
N SER A 214 6.21 18.66 19.40
CA SER A 214 7.21 19.45 18.68
C SER A 214 7.12 20.96 18.99
N SER A 215 8.13 21.73 18.60
CA SER A 215 8.20 23.19 18.82
C SER A 215 7.08 24.01 18.14
N LEU A 216 6.23 23.37 17.33
CA LEU A 216 5.08 23.96 16.64
C LEU A 216 3.75 23.84 17.41
N GLY A 217 3.70 23.09 18.51
CA GLY A 217 2.51 22.94 19.37
C GLY A 217 1.79 24.25 19.77
N PRO A 218 2.50 25.36 20.08
CA PRO A 218 1.86 26.62 20.46
C PRO A 218 1.09 27.35 19.34
N TRP A 219 1.39 27.05 18.08
CA TRP A 219 0.75 27.68 16.91
C TRP A 219 -0.51 26.94 16.45
N VAL A 220 -0.63 25.66 16.81
CA VAL A 220 -1.76 24.79 16.45
C VAL A 220 -2.82 24.73 17.55
N ARG A 221 -2.44 24.79 18.84
CA ARG A 221 -3.39 24.67 19.98
C ARG A 221 -3.18 25.68 21.12
N GLY A 222 -2.18 26.56 21.02
CA GLY A 222 -1.82 27.52 22.09
C GLY A 222 -2.48 28.91 21.96
N PRO A 223 -2.23 29.83 22.91
CA PRO A 223 -2.81 31.18 22.96
C PRO A 223 -2.57 32.02 21.69
N ARG A 224 -1.60 31.66 20.84
CA ARG A 224 -1.34 32.30 19.55
C ARG A 224 -2.36 31.95 18.47
N ALA A 225 -3.01 30.78 18.53
CA ALA A 225 -4.14 30.44 17.65
C ALA A 225 -5.34 31.40 17.88
N ARG A 226 -5.54 31.86 19.12
CA ARG A 226 -6.54 32.89 19.45
C ARG A 226 -6.21 34.25 18.84
N ALA A 227 -4.93 34.60 18.75
CA ALA A 227 -4.49 35.84 18.11
C ALA A 227 -4.72 35.81 16.59
N ILE A 228 -4.53 34.66 15.94
CA ILE A 228 -4.80 34.49 14.50
C ILE A 228 -6.30 34.56 14.20
N ALA A 229 -7.14 33.90 15.00
CA ALA A 229 -8.59 34.00 14.87
C ALA A 229 -9.09 35.44 15.08
N ALA A 230 -8.52 36.17 16.04
CA ALA A 230 -8.84 37.59 16.26
C ALA A 230 -8.36 38.48 15.10
N ALA A 231 -7.17 38.22 14.55
CA ALA A 231 -6.64 38.95 13.40
C ALA A 231 -7.46 38.72 12.13
N GLN A 232 -7.96 37.49 11.91
CA GLN A 232 -8.83 37.16 10.77
C GLN A 232 -10.19 37.87 10.86
N LEU A 233 -10.77 37.98 12.07
CA LEU A 233 -11.99 38.77 12.29
C LEU A 233 -11.75 40.28 12.10
N ALA A 234 -10.62 40.80 12.58
CA ALA A 234 -10.25 42.20 12.44
C ALA A 234 -9.96 42.60 10.98
N ALA A 235 -9.46 41.68 10.15
CA ALA A 235 -9.22 41.91 8.73
C ALA A 235 -10.46 41.63 7.85
N GLY A 236 -11.31 40.67 8.23
CA GLY A 236 -12.50 40.28 7.47
C GLY A 236 -13.62 41.34 7.49
N LEU A 237 -13.85 41.99 8.63
CA LEU A 237 -14.91 42.99 8.78
C LEU A 237 -14.73 44.23 7.88
N PRO A 238 -13.53 44.85 7.81
CA PRO A 238 -13.28 46.00 6.93
C PRO A 238 -13.37 45.64 5.45
N LEU A 239 -12.88 44.45 5.05
CA LEU A 239 -12.91 43.97 3.66
C LEU A 239 -14.35 43.72 3.17
N LEU A 240 -15.21 43.17 4.03
CA LEU A 240 -16.62 42.92 3.71
C LEU A 240 -17.40 44.24 3.58
N LEU A 241 -17.16 45.19 4.49
CA LEU A 241 -17.73 46.54 4.43
C LEU A 241 -17.26 47.32 3.20
N TRP A 242 -15.97 47.21 2.84
CA TRP A 242 -15.39 47.87 1.68
C TRP A 242 -15.88 47.28 0.35
N GLY A 243 -15.97 45.95 0.26
CA GLY A 243 -16.52 45.24 -0.89
C GLY A 243 -18.00 45.56 -1.13
N ALA A 244 -18.79 45.65 -0.05
CA ALA A 244 -20.20 46.05 -0.13
C ALA A 244 -20.36 47.51 -0.59
N ARG A 245 -19.50 48.41 -0.09
CA ARG A 245 -19.50 49.84 -0.49
C ARG A 245 -19.10 50.05 -1.95
N ARG A 246 -18.25 49.18 -2.52
CA ARG A 246 -17.80 49.26 -3.92
C ARG A 246 -18.59 48.36 -4.88
N ARG A 247 -19.66 47.70 -4.43
CA ARG A 247 -20.47 46.73 -5.19
C ARG A 247 -19.65 45.67 -5.95
N SER A 248 -18.57 45.18 -5.35
CA SER A 248 -17.73 44.14 -5.96
C SER A 248 -17.99 42.79 -5.30
N GLY A 249 -18.68 41.90 -6.02
CA GLY A 249 -19.10 40.59 -5.51
C GLY A 249 -17.94 39.71 -5.04
N GLY A 250 -16.77 39.82 -5.67
CA GLY A 250 -15.58 39.04 -5.31
C GLY A 250 -15.02 39.39 -3.92
N TRP A 251 -15.00 40.67 -3.57
CA TRP A 251 -14.50 41.14 -2.27
C TRP A 251 -15.48 40.85 -1.13
N VAL A 252 -16.78 40.89 -1.42
CA VAL A 252 -17.83 40.50 -0.47
C VAL A 252 -17.76 38.99 -0.16
N ALA A 253 -17.57 38.15 -1.19
CA ALA A 253 -17.42 36.71 -1.00
C ALA A 253 -16.17 36.36 -0.18
N ALA A 254 -15.03 36.99 -0.47
CA ALA A 254 -13.79 36.77 0.29
C ALA A 254 -13.92 37.18 1.76
N GLY A 255 -14.54 38.33 2.05
CA GLY A 255 -14.82 38.76 3.42
C GLY A 255 -15.76 37.81 4.16
N ALA A 256 -16.80 37.31 3.49
CA ALA A 256 -17.75 36.36 4.07
C ALA A 256 -17.10 35.02 4.42
N VAL A 257 -16.23 34.51 3.55
CA VAL A 257 -15.46 33.26 3.80
C VAL A 257 -14.55 33.42 5.02
N LEU A 258 -13.84 34.54 5.13
CA LEU A 258 -12.95 34.81 6.27
C LEU A 258 -13.73 34.91 7.60
N LEU A 259 -14.90 35.55 7.61
CA LEU A 259 -15.75 35.60 8.80
C LEU A 259 -16.34 34.23 9.18
N ALA A 260 -16.74 33.43 8.19
CA ALA A 260 -17.24 32.08 8.43
C ALA A 260 -16.16 31.16 9.04
N GLN A 261 -14.92 31.23 8.53
CA GLN A 261 -13.80 30.46 9.08
C GLN A 261 -13.43 30.91 10.50
N GLY A 262 -13.41 32.21 10.79
CA GLY A 262 -13.16 32.74 12.13
C GLY A 262 -14.26 32.36 13.14
N ALA A 263 -15.52 32.37 12.72
CA ALA A 263 -16.66 31.97 13.56
C ALA A 263 -16.66 30.46 13.86
N LEU A 264 -16.37 29.62 12.86
CA LEU A 264 -16.23 28.16 13.03
C LEU A 264 -15.11 27.80 14.01
N GLY A 265 -13.97 28.52 13.96
CA GLY A 265 -12.87 28.33 14.92
C GLY A 265 -13.29 28.65 16.36
N LEU A 266 -14.02 29.75 16.57
CA LEU A 266 -14.50 30.13 17.91
C LEU A 266 -15.63 29.23 18.44
N ALA A 267 -16.53 28.77 17.57
CA ALA A 267 -17.60 27.84 17.94
C ALA A 267 -17.06 26.47 18.36
N TYR A 268 -16.05 25.96 17.65
CA TYR A 268 -15.35 24.73 17.99
C TYR A 268 -14.66 24.82 19.37
N HIS A 269 -14.04 25.96 19.68
CA HIS A 269 -13.46 26.19 21.00
C HIS A 269 -14.50 26.33 22.12
N ARG A 270 -15.67 26.92 21.85
CA ARG A 270 -16.76 27.06 22.84
C ARG A 270 -17.45 25.73 23.15
N ALA A 271 -17.72 24.91 22.13
CA ALA A 271 -18.34 23.60 22.30
C ALA A 271 -17.48 22.66 23.17
N ARG A 272 -16.15 22.85 23.12
CA ARG A 272 -15.21 22.05 23.91
C ARG A 272 -15.02 22.54 25.35
N ALA A 273 -15.03 23.86 25.58
CA ALA A 273 -14.98 24.41 26.94
C ALA A 273 -16.22 24.09 27.79
N GLY A 274 -17.33 23.69 27.16
CA GLY A 274 -18.52 23.16 27.83
C GLY A 274 -18.45 21.67 28.16
N ALA A 275 -17.54 20.91 27.54
CA ALA A 275 -17.37 19.47 27.76
C ALA A 275 -16.35 19.14 28.88
N GLU A 276 -15.63 20.15 29.39
CA GLU A 276 -14.61 20.02 30.45
C GLU A 276 -15.02 20.71 31.77
N ARG A 277 -16.31 21.01 31.96
CA ARG A 277 -16.85 21.39 33.28
C ARG A 277 -17.60 20.19 33.87
N PRO A 278 -17.26 19.75 35.10
CA PRO A 278 -17.94 18.64 35.77
C PRO A 278 -19.41 18.96 36.07
#